data_AF-A0A7R9JLM3-F1
#
_entry.id   AF-A0A7R9JLM3-F1
#
_cell.length_a   1.000
_cell.length_b   1.000
_cell.length_c   1.000
_cell.angle_alpha   90.00
_cell.angle_beta   90.00
_cell.angle_gamma   90.00
#
_symmetry.space_group_name_H-M   'P 1'
#
loop_
_entity.id
_entity.type
_entity.pdbx_description
1 polymer ?
#
loop_
_entity_poly.entity_id
_entity_poly.type
_entity_poly.pdbx_seq_one_letter_code
_entity_poly.pdbx_strand_id
1 'polypeptide(L)'
;MTESYSDIKDTMGYYGSSEIPGVHFPLNFLFITKLNNFCEAEEIKNAIKLWMTKLPENKSANWVLGNHDVPRVTARFGPSLVDAFNMLLMVLPGVAVTYNGEEIGMEDTFISWEQTKDPNGLYVGSRRYTKFSRDPQRTPFQWDTSTSAGEWRQVLARATIIGRKLAT
;
A
#
# COMPACT_ATOMS: atom_id res chain seq x y z
N MET A 1 -10.23 3.76 -13.92
CA MET A 1 -10.03 3.64 -12.46
C MET A 1 -10.04 5.04 -11.87
N THR A 2 -10.49 5.20 -10.62
CA THR A 2 -10.34 6.47 -9.88
C THR A 2 -9.84 6.18 -8.46
N GLU A 3 -9.22 7.18 -7.87
CA GLU A 3 -8.70 7.14 -6.51
C GLU A 3 -9.49 8.11 -5.63
N SER A 4 -10.03 7.62 -4.51
CA SER A 4 -10.61 8.49 -3.48
C SER A 4 -10.61 7.80 -2.12
N TYR A 5 -10.13 8.50 -1.10
CA TYR A 5 -10.30 8.09 0.29
C TYR A 5 -11.61 8.69 0.83
N SER A 6 -12.71 8.03 0.49
CA SER A 6 -14.08 8.44 0.86
C SER A 6 -14.78 7.34 1.65
N ASP A 7 -15.98 7.64 2.16
CA ASP A 7 -16.82 6.59 2.71
C ASP A 7 -17.32 5.64 1.62
N ILE A 8 -17.82 4.47 2.04
CA ILE A 8 -18.24 3.42 1.10
C ILE A 8 -19.37 3.87 0.18
N LYS A 9 -20.22 4.81 0.60
CA LYS A 9 -21.36 5.28 -0.21
C LYS A 9 -20.85 6.14 -1.36
N ASP A 10 -19.98 7.10 -1.07
CA ASP A 10 -19.37 7.97 -2.06
C ASP A 10 -18.46 7.18 -2.99
N THR A 11 -17.68 6.22 -2.45
CA THR A 11 -16.84 5.33 -3.25
C THR A 11 -17.68 4.55 -4.27
N MET A 12 -18.82 3.99 -3.87
CA MET A 12 -19.68 3.24 -4.79
C MET A 12 -20.36 4.13 -5.84
N GLY A 13 -20.58 5.42 -5.52
CA GLY A 13 -21.09 6.41 -6.48
C GLY A 13 -20.22 6.56 -7.72
N TYR A 14 -18.90 6.32 -7.63
CA TYR A 14 -17.99 6.41 -8.78
C TYR A 14 -18.23 5.33 -9.85
N TYR A 15 -18.90 4.22 -9.55
CA TYR A 15 -19.30 3.24 -10.57
C TYR A 15 -20.37 3.78 -11.53
N GLY A 16 -21.04 4.88 -11.16
CA GLY A 16 -22.16 5.45 -11.89
C GLY A 16 -23.42 4.57 -11.85
N SER A 17 -24.35 4.81 -12.77
CA SER A 17 -25.56 4.02 -12.95
C SER A 17 -25.52 3.20 -14.25
N SER A 18 -26.59 2.47 -14.54
CA SER A 18 -26.81 1.81 -15.84
C SER A 18 -26.91 2.80 -16.99
N GLU A 19 -27.48 3.97 -16.75
CA GLU A 19 -27.74 5.02 -17.75
C GLU A 19 -26.52 5.93 -17.94
N ILE A 20 -25.79 6.20 -16.86
CA ILE A 20 -24.59 7.03 -16.87
C ILE A 20 -23.45 6.22 -16.23
N PRO A 21 -22.74 5.40 -17.03
CA PRO A 21 -21.62 4.61 -16.52
C PRO A 21 -20.52 5.51 -15.96
N GLY A 22 -20.05 5.18 -14.76
CA GLY A 22 -18.91 5.82 -14.14
C GLY A 22 -17.59 5.13 -14.52
N VAL A 23 -16.63 5.11 -13.60
CA VAL A 23 -15.36 4.42 -13.84
C VAL A 23 -15.52 2.91 -13.80
N HIS A 24 -14.59 2.20 -14.47
CA HIS A 24 -14.53 0.73 -14.41
C HIS A 24 -14.51 0.17 -12.98
N PHE A 25 -13.68 0.76 -12.11
CA PHE A 25 -13.71 0.56 -10.66
C PHE A 25 -12.99 1.72 -9.95
N PRO A 26 -13.49 2.18 -8.79
CA PRO A 26 -12.74 3.00 -7.84
C PRO A 26 -11.84 2.10 -6.99
N LEU A 27 -10.65 2.58 -6.63
CA LEU A 27 -9.73 1.82 -5.78
C LEU A 27 -10.34 1.52 -4.41
N ASN A 28 -10.30 0.25 -4.01
CA ASN A 28 -10.78 -0.23 -2.73
C ASN A 28 -9.70 -0.11 -1.65
N PHE A 29 -9.77 0.96 -0.86
CA PHE A 29 -8.84 1.20 0.24
C PHE A 29 -9.33 0.69 1.60
N LEU A 30 -10.33 -0.22 1.66
CA LEU A 30 -10.79 -0.75 2.95
C LEU A 30 -9.69 -1.50 3.69
N PHE A 31 -8.85 -2.27 2.99
CA PHE A 31 -7.70 -2.93 3.63
C PHE A 31 -6.65 -1.95 4.14
N ILE A 32 -6.53 -0.77 3.53
CA ILE A 32 -5.63 0.30 3.99
C ILE A 32 -6.22 1.04 5.20
N THR A 33 -7.51 1.37 5.15
CA THR A 33 -8.16 2.30 6.09
C THR A 33 -8.82 1.64 7.29
N LYS A 34 -9.13 0.34 7.22
CA LYS A 34 -9.83 -0.41 8.28
C LYS A 34 -8.97 -1.44 8.99
N LEU A 35 -7.86 -1.86 8.39
CA LEU A 35 -7.01 -2.92 8.95
C LEU A 35 -5.66 -2.36 9.43
N ASN A 36 -5.12 -2.98 10.47
CA ASN A 36 -3.80 -2.70 11.06
C ASN A 36 -3.25 -3.99 11.70
N ASN A 37 -2.07 -3.93 12.31
CA ASN A 37 -1.41 -5.07 12.96
C ASN A 37 -2.15 -5.67 14.17
N PHE A 38 -3.26 -5.09 14.62
CA PHE A 38 -4.11 -5.63 15.68
C PHE A 38 -5.40 -6.26 15.17
N CYS A 39 -5.63 -6.30 13.84
CA CYS A 39 -6.84 -6.90 13.30
C CYS A 39 -6.85 -8.42 13.46
N GLU A 40 -8.02 -8.97 13.77
CA GLU A 40 -8.25 -10.41 13.75
C GLU A 40 -8.92 -10.80 12.42
N ALA A 41 -9.18 -12.11 12.26
CA ALA A 41 -9.80 -12.63 11.04
C ALA A 41 -11.20 -12.03 10.77
N GLU A 42 -11.93 -11.64 11.82
CA GLU A 42 -13.27 -11.08 11.68
C GLU A 42 -13.26 -9.68 11.06
N GLU A 43 -12.28 -8.82 11.38
CA GLU A 43 -12.13 -7.51 10.74
C GLU A 43 -11.83 -7.63 9.23
N ILE A 44 -10.97 -8.58 8.86
CA ILE A 44 -10.64 -8.86 7.45
C ILE A 44 -11.90 -9.31 6.69
N LYS A 45 -12.63 -10.28 7.25
CA LYS A 45 -13.89 -10.76 6.71
C LYS A 45 -14.92 -9.64 6.60
N ASN A 46 -15.02 -8.75 7.60
CA ASN A 46 -15.95 -7.63 7.58
C ASN A 46 -15.58 -6.60 6.50
N ALA A 47 -14.30 -6.33 6.26
CA ALA A 47 -13.86 -5.46 5.17
C ALA A 47 -14.23 -6.04 3.80
N ILE A 48 -13.99 -7.34 3.59
CA ILE A 48 -14.40 -8.05 2.36
C ILE A 48 -15.91 -8.00 2.17
N LYS A 49 -16.66 -8.36 3.22
CA LYS A 49 -18.13 -8.36 3.21
C LYS A 49 -18.69 -6.98 2.91
N LEU A 50 -18.11 -5.92 3.49
CA LEU A 50 -18.55 -4.55 3.27
C LEU A 50 -18.46 -4.17 1.79
N TRP A 51 -17.32 -4.44 1.14
CA TRP A 51 -17.16 -4.16 -0.29
C TRP A 51 -18.16 -4.96 -1.13
N MET A 52 -18.20 -6.28 -0.93
CA MET A 52 -19.05 -7.17 -1.73
C MET A 52 -20.54 -6.90 -1.56
N THR A 53 -20.98 -6.48 -0.37
CA THR A 53 -22.38 -6.13 -0.11
C THR A 53 -22.79 -4.81 -0.76
N LYS A 54 -21.83 -3.89 -0.97
CA LYS A 54 -22.09 -2.55 -1.50
C LYS A 54 -21.77 -2.41 -2.98
N LEU A 55 -21.04 -3.36 -3.55
CA LEU A 55 -20.71 -3.41 -4.96
C LEU A 55 -21.99 -3.42 -5.82
N PRO A 56 -22.15 -2.49 -6.78
CA PRO A 56 -23.28 -2.52 -7.69
C PRO A 56 -23.28 -3.79 -8.54
N GLU A 57 -24.48 -4.22 -8.94
CA GLU A 57 -24.65 -5.41 -9.78
C GLU A 57 -23.85 -5.28 -11.08
N ASN A 58 -23.26 -6.39 -11.53
CA ASN A 58 -22.45 -6.47 -12.75
C ASN A 58 -21.20 -5.56 -12.77
N LYS A 59 -20.67 -5.15 -11.61
CA LYS A 59 -19.39 -4.44 -11.48
C LYS A 59 -18.29 -5.35 -10.93
N SER A 60 -17.05 -5.02 -11.22
CA SER A 60 -15.87 -5.78 -10.76
C SER A 60 -15.34 -5.24 -9.44
N ALA A 61 -15.12 -6.12 -8.47
CA ALA A 61 -14.37 -5.77 -7.26
C ALA A 61 -12.88 -5.55 -7.56
N ASN A 62 -12.20 -4.88 -6.63
CA ASN A 62 -10.74 -4.79 -6.60
C ASN A 62 -10.25 -4.77 -5.14
N TRP A 63 -8.97 -5.10 -4.95
CA TRP A 63 -8.36 -5.26 -3.63
C TRP A 63 -6.99 -4.60 -3.62
N VAL A 64 -6.85 -3.53 -2.83
CA VAL A 64 -5.60 -2.78 -2.69
C VAL A 64 -5.01 -3.00 -1.31
N LEU A 65 -3.78 -3.50 -1.25
CA LEU A 65 -3.11 -3.79 0.01
C LEU A 65 -2.20 -2.63 0.47
N GLY A 66 -1.58 -1.94 -0.48
CA GLY A 66 -0.70 -0.81 -0.24
C GLY A 66 -0.58 0.10 -1.47
N ASN A 67 0.11 1.22 -1.28
CA ASN A 67 0.43 2.20 -2.31
C ASN A 67 1.57 3.11 -1.81
N HIS A 68 1.96 4.08 -2.63
CA HIS A 68 2.99 5.07 -2.33
C HIS A 68 2.64 6.10 -1.24
N ASP A 69 1.46 6.04 -0.62
CA ASP A 69 1.00 6.98 0.40
C ASP A 69 0.89 6.37 1.80
N VAL A 70 0.91 5.04 1.92
CA VAL A 70 0.82 4.35 3.21
C VAL A 70 2.07 3.50 3.47
N PRO A 71 2.41 3.23 4.75
CA PRO A 71 3.50 2.32 5.09
C PRO A 71 3.34 0.97 4.40
N ARG A 72 4.45 0.32 4.01
CA ARG A 72 4.41 -0.99 3.35
C ARG A 72 3.72 -2.04 4.22
N VAL A 73 3.26 -3.12 3.59
CA VAL A 73 2.53 -4.24 4.23
C VAL A 73 3.29 -4.82 5.42
N THR A 74 4.59 -5.00 5.27
CA THR A 74 5.52 -5.44 6.32
C THR A 74 5.49 -4.52 7.54
N ALA A 75 5.48 -3.20 7.34
CA ALA A 75 5.38 -2.22 8.41
C ALA A 75 3.97 -2.16 9.04
N ARG A 76 2.92 -2.39 8.25
CA ARG A 76 1.52 -2.32 8.71
C ARG A 76 1.03 -3.56 9.45
N PHE A 77 1.50 -4.74 9.05
CA PHE A 77 0.98 -6.02 9.52
C PHE A 77 2.07 -6.96 10.07
N GLY A 78 3.34 -6.66 9.80
CA GLY A 78 4.46 -7.54 10.11
C GLY A 78 4.86 -8.42 8.93
N PRO A 79 6.14 -8.83 8.86
CA PRO A 79 6.68 -9.59 7.73
C PRO A 79 6.06 -10.98 7.57
N SER A 80 5.60 -11.60 8.67
CA SER A 80 4.99 -12.93 8.65
C SER A 80 3.64 -13.02 7.93
N LEU A 81 2.97 -11.88 7.68
CA LEU A 81 1.65 -11.84 7.04
C LEU A 81 1.69 -11.46 5.56
N VAL A 82 2.86 -11.15 5.00
CA VAL A 82 3.00 -10.74 3.59
C VAL A 82 2.44 -11.80 2.65
N ASP A 83 2.87 -13.05 2.80
CA ASP A 83 2.40 -14.16 1.96
C ASP A 83 0.90 -14.38 2.11
N ALA A 84 0.38 -14.31 3.34
CA ALA A 84 -1.03 -14.50 3.61
C ALA A 84 -1.91 -13.43 2.93
N PHE A 85 -1.52 -12.16 3.01
CA PHE A 85 -2.25 -11.09 2.33
C PHE A 85 -2.11 -11.15 0.81
N ASN A 86 -0.93 -11.48 0.29
CA ASN A 86 -0.73 -11.66 -1.16
C ASN A 86 -1.57 -12.82 -1.69
N MET A 87 -1.61 -13.97 -1.00
CA MET A 87 -2.51 -15.07 -1.34
C MET A 87 -3.98 -14.64 -1.29
N LEU A 88 -4.38 -13.91 -0.24
CA LEU A 88 -5.75 -13.42 -0.09
C LEU A 88 -6.17 -12.54 -1.28
N LEU A 89 -5.31 -11.60 -1.71
CA LEU A 89 -5.57 -10.75 -2.88
C LEU A 89 -5.81 -11.57 -4.16
N MET A 90 -5.06 -12.66 -4.35
CA MET A 90 -5.12 -13.49 -5.56
C MET A 90 -6.34 -14.44 -5.59
N VAL A 91 -6.91 -14.78 -4.43
CA VAL A 91 -8.10 -15.66 -4.37
C VAL A 91 -9.43 -14.91 -4.31
N LEU A 92 -9.40 -13.62 -3.96
CA LEU A 92 -10.60 -12.79 -3.93
C LEU A 92 -11.08 -12.45 -5.36
N PRO A 93 -12.41 -12.33 -5.58
CA PRO A 93 -12.95 -12.07 -6.90
C PRO A 93 -12.59 -10.67 -7.40
N GLY A 94 -12.35 -10.53 -8.71
CA GLY A 94 -12.10 -9.25 -9.35
C GLY A 94 -10.60 -8.99 -9.57
N VAL A 95 -10.16 -7.77 -9.27
CA VAL A 95 -8.80 -7.31 -9.60
C VAL A 95 -7.92 -7.25 -8.35
N ALA A 96 -6.83 -8.01 -8.33
CA ALA A 96 -5.76 -7.83 -7.36
C ALA A 96 -4.89 -6.62 -7.77
N VAL A 97 -4.67 -5.68 -6.84
CA VAL A 97 -3.81 -4.51 -7.06
C VAL A 97 -2.62 -4.61 -6.12
N THR A 98 -1.44 -4.79 -6.71
CA THR A 98 -0.17 -4.93 -5.99
C THR A 98 0.67 -3.67 -6.18
N TYR A 99 1.16 -3.10 -5.08
CA TYR A 99 2.13 -2.02 -5.10
C TYR A 99 3.55 -2.57 -5.20
N ASN A 100 4.41 -1.88 -5.94
CA ASN A 100 5.79 -2.27 -6.21
C ASN A 100 6.54 -2.64 -4.91
N GLY A 101 7.01 -3.89 -4.84
CA GLY A 101 7.74 -4.45 -3.72
C GLY A 101 6.91 -5.34 -2.80
N GLU A 102 5.58 -5.33 -2.88
CA GLU A 102 4.73 -6.25 -2.10
C GLU A 102 4.97 -7.72 -2.49
N GLU A 103 5.27 -7.98 -3.76
CA GLU A 103 5.53 -9.31 -4.32
C GLU A 103 6.84 -9.95 -3.83
N ILE A 104 7.78 -9.14 -3.35
CA ILE A 104 9.03 -9.58 -2.72
C ILE A 104 9.10 -9.22 -1.22
N GLY A 105 7.99 -8.74 -0.64
CA GLY A 105 7.91 -8.38 0.77
C GLY A 105 8.84 -7.25 1.19
N MET A 106 9.03 -6.23 0.35
CA MET A 106 9.84 -5.05 0.69
C MET A 106 9.38 -4.39 2.00
N GLU A 107 10.35 -3.86 2.74
CA GLU A 107 10.16 -3.18 4.01
C GLU A 107 10.31 -1.67 3.88
N ASP A 108 9.61 -0.93 4.74
CA ASP A 108 9.85 0.50 4.91
C ASP A 108 11.28 0.70 5.41
N THR A 109 12.04 1.59 4.77
CA THR A 109 13.39 1.93 5.22
C THR A 109 13.37 3.23 6.00
N PHE A 110 14.19 3.32 7.05
CA PHE A 110 14.41 4.58 7.74
C PHE A 110 15.04 5.62 6.81
N ILE A 111 14.40 6.78 6.69
CA ILE A 111 14.88 7.95 5.95
C ILE A 111 15.17 9.05 6.96
N SER A 112 16.38 9.62 6.94
CA SER A 112 16.72 10.72 7.86
C SER A 112 16.00 12.02 7.46
N TRP A 113 15.95 13.00 8.36
CA TRP A 113 15.38 14.31 8.06
C TRP A 113 16.08 14.99 6.88
N GLU A 114 17.41 14.90 6.81
CA GLU A 114 18.25 15.48 5.76
C GLU A 114 18.00 14.82 4.40
N GLN A 115 17.56 13.56 4.42
CA GLN A 115 17.24 12.78 3.23
C GLN A 115 15.78 12.92 2.80
N THR A 116 14.90 13.34 3.71
CA THR A 116 13.46 13.51 3.44
C THR A 116 13.24 14.44 2.25
N LYS A 117 12.40 13.99 1.32
CA LYS A 117 11.99 14.73 0.13
C LYS A 117 10.49 14.92 0.05
N ASP A 118 9.70 14.10 0.74
CA ASP A 118 8.24 14.25 0.73
C ASP A 118 7.82 15.62 1.29
N PRO A 119 7.10 16.45 0.50
CA PRO A 119 6.57 17.71 0.97
C PRO A 119 5.76 17.60 2.27
N ASN A 120 5.03 16.49 2.49
CA ASN A 120 4.25 16.29 3.71
C ASN A 120 5.15 16.19 4.95
N GLY A 121 6.26 15.45 4.84
CA GLY A 121 7.27 15.34 5.89
C GLY A 121 8.01 16.66 6.12
N LEU A 122 8.39 17.35 5.04
CA LEU A 122 9.09 18.64 5.11
C LEU A 122 8.24 19.72 5.77
N TYR A 123 6.94 19.77 5.45
CA TYR A 123 6.02 20.79 5.96
C TYR A 123 5.85 20.73 7.50
N VAL A 124 5.84 19.52 8.09
CA VAL A 124 5.62 19.36 9.53
C VAL A 124 6.88 19.54 10.39
N GLY A 125 8.04 19.62 9.74
CA GLY A 125 9.36 19.86 10.35
C GLY A 125 10.07 18.61 10.90
N SER A 126 11.36 18.78 11.20
CA SER A 126 12.31 17.72 11.59
C SER A 126 11.93 16.90 12.84
N ARG A 127 11.06 17.43 13.71
CA ARG A 127 10.60 16.70 14.90
C ARG A 127 9.47 15.72 14.63
N ARG A 128 8.75 15.88 13.52
CA ARG A 128 7.51 15.12 13.23
C ARG A 128 7.52 14.43 11.88
N TYR A 129 8.50 14.73 11.01
CA TYR A 129 8.54 14.24 9.64
C TYR A 129 8.33 12.72 9.50
N THR A 130 8.86 11.90 10.42
CA THR A 130 8.72 10.44 10.39
C THR A 130 7.27 9.95 10.43
N LYS A 131 6.35 10.75 10.98
CA LYS A 131 4.92 10.41 11.04
C LYS A 131 4.15 10.78 9.76
N PHE A 132 4.68 11.67 8.95
CA PHE A 132 3.96 12.27 7.82
C PHE A 132 4.64 12.07 6.47
N SER A 133 5.95 11.78 6.47
CA SER A 133 6.69 11.48 5.25
C SER A 133 6.28 10.12 4.70
N ARG A 134 6.10 10.08 3.39
CA ARG A 134 5.85 8.90 2.59
C ARG A 134 7.11 8.36 1.91
N ASP A 135 8.27 8.93 2.22
CA ASP A 135 9.55 8.49 1.66
C ASP A 135 9.89 7.02 2.00
N PRO A 136 9.61 6.46 3.20
CA PRO A 136 9.97 5.07 3.52
C PRO A 136 9.40 4.02 2.56
N GLN A 137 8.15 4.20 2.14
CA GLN A 137 7.46 3.32 1.19
C GLN A 137 7.78 3.63 -0.28
N ARG A 138 8.54 4.70 -0.57
CA ARG A 138 8.96 5.14 -1.92
C ARG A 138 10.43 4.83 -2.21
N THR A 139 11.05 4.01 -1.38
CA THR A 139 12.42 3.54 -1.60
C THR A 139 12.54 2.75 -2.91
N PRO A 140 13.70 2.83 -3.60
CA PRO A 140 13.91 2.08 -4.83
C PRO A 140 13.65 0.59 -4.69
N PHE A 141 13.18 -0.03 -5.77
CA PHE A 141 12.92 -1.47 -5.83
C PHE A 141 14.21 -2.28 -5.70
N GLN A 142 14.12 -3.46 -5.10
CA GLN A 142 15.27 -4.32 -4.83
C GLN A 142 15.41 -5.42 -5.90
N TRP A 143 16.02 -5.08 -7.05
CA TRP A 143 16.18 -6.01 -8.17
C TRP A 143 17.15 -7.15 -7.87
N ASP A 144 18.30 -6.81 -7.27
CA ASP A 144 19.37 -7.75 -6.97
C ASP A 144 20.23 -7.28 -5.79
N THR A 145 21.34 -7.98 -5.53
CA THR A 145 22.27 -7.68 -4.42
C THR A 145 23.40 -6.72 -4.82
N SER A 146 23.38 -6.14 -6.02
CA SER A 146 24.40 -5.18 -6.46
C SER A 146 24.20 -3.81 -5.80
N THR A 147 25.10 -2.87 -6.09
CA THR A 147 25.02 -1.49 -5.58
C THR A 147 23.66 -0.87 -5.89
N SER A 148 23.03 -0.26 -4.88
CA SER A 148 21.66 0.31 -4.97
C SER A 148 20.59 -0.73 -5.36
N ALA A 149 20.83 -2.00 -5.06
CA ALA A 149 19.95 -3.12 -5.39
C ALA A 149 19.58 -3.22 -6.88
N GLY A 150 20.53 -2.92 -7.76
CA GLY A 150 20.35 -2.98 -9.22
C GLY A 150 19.72 -1.74 -9.85
N GLU A 151 19.39 -0.70 -9.08
CA GLU A 151 18.83 0.54 -9.61
C GLU A 151 19.87 1.38 -10.38
N TRP A 152 19.61 1.62 -11.66
CA TRP A 152 20.54 2.26 -12.60
C TRP A 152 20.70 3.77 -12.39
N ARG A 153 19.72 4.45 -11.80
CA ARG A 153 19.86 5.84 -11.37
C ARG A 153 20.37 5.86 -9.93
N GLN A 154 21.63 6.22 -9.73
CA GLN A 154 22.20 6.60 -8.42
C GLN A 154 21.56 7.88 -7.80
N VAL A 155 20.42 8.31 -8.31
CA VAL A 155 19.71 9.50 -7.87
C VAL A 155 18.87 9.10 -6.66
N LEU A 156 19.40 9.41 -5.47
CA LEU A 156 18.73 9.34 -4.16
C LEU A 156 18.77 8.00 -3.39
N ALA A 157 19.63 7.05 -3.76
CA ALA A 157 19.95 5.91 -2.87
C ALA A 157 20.87 6.34 -1.70
N ARG A 158 20.42 7.29 -0.88
CA ARG A 158 21.03 7.53 0.45
C ARG A 158 20.28 6.83 1.58
N ALA A 159 19.14 6.19 1.28
CA ALA A 159 18.58 5.19 2.17
C ALA A 159 19.52 3.98 2.17
N THR A 160 20.06 3.59 3.32
CA THR A 160 20.88 2.38 3.45
C THR A 160 20.01 1.17 3.17
N ILE A 161 20.07 0.63 1.95
CA ILE A 161 19.26 -0.53 1.52
C ILE A 161 19.80 -1.87 2.07
N ILE A 162 20.93 -1.90 2.78
CA ILE A 162 21.50 -3.17 3.28
C ILE A 162 21.89 -3.06 4.75
N GLY A 163 21.00 -3.57 5.61
CA GLY A 163 21.23 -3.82 7.04
C GLY A 163 21.30 -5.31 7.35
N ARG A 164 22.11 -6.11 6.64
CA ARG A 164 22.45 -7.45 7.13
C ARG A 164 23.64 -7.35 8.07
N LYS A 165 23.36 -7.41 9.38
CA LYS A 165 24.34 -7.92 10.35
C LYS A 165 24.68 -9.34 9.92
N LEU A 166 25.88 -9.56 9.40
CA LEU A 166 26.47 -10.88 9.37
C LEU A 166 26.67 -11.30 10.83
N ALA A 167 25.84 -12.24 11.30
CA ALA A 167 26.14 -12.98 12.50
C ALA A 167 27.38 -13.84 12.22
N THR A 168 28.42 -13.61 13.01
CA THR A 168 29.57 -14.52 13.21
C THR A 168 29.18 -15.65 14.15
#